data_AF-A0A147BH95-F1
#
_entry.id   AF-A0A147BH95-F1
#
_cell.length_a   1.000
_cell.length_b   1.000
_cell.length_c   1.000
_cell.angle_alpha   90.00
_cell.angle_beta   90.00
_cell.angle_gamma   90.00
#
_symmetry.space_group_name_H-M   'P 1'
#
loop_
_entity.id
_entity.type
_entity.pdbx_description
1 polymer ?
#
loop_
_entity_poly.entity_id
_entity_poly.type
_entity_poly.pdbx_seq_one_letter_code
_entity_poly.pdbx_strand_id
1 'polypeptide(L)'
;MERPHFPSLQPKMADQQWFHIDKPCDEESELTQLEKEHQNALTSISQKHSDLIPIGKTAAELQDEDEEDDDDDDNDDDESDSNEDEDDELDADDMNYDQDSPVSVATRSLIEVRLCFSAQKLCTLLKNCMPI
;
A
#
# COMPACT_ATOMS: atom_id res chain seq x y z
N MET A 1 27.24 56.78 1.38
CA MET A 1 26.03 56.61 0.55
C MET A 1 25.75 55.12 0.48
N GLU A 2 24.67 54.67 1.11
CA GLU A 2 24.25 53.26 1.04
C GLU A 2 23.40 53.06 -0.21
N ARG A 3 23.70 52.02 -1.00
CA ARG A 3 22.92 51.71 -2.20
C ARG A 3 21.60 51.05 -1.79
N PRO A 4 20.48 51.37 -2.45
CA PRO A 4 19.22 50.68 -2.17
C PRO A 4 19.36 49.20 -2.54
N HIS A 5 19.04 48.33 -1.58
CA HIS A 5 18.98 46.89 -1.84
C HIS A 5 17.68 46.58 -2.58
N PHE A 6 17.81 45.95 -3.75
CA PHE A 6 16.67 45.44 -4.50
C PHE A 6 16.38 43.99 -4.08
N PRO A 7 15.10 43.58 -4.00
CA PRO A 7 14.75 42.20 -3.69
C PRO A 7 15.21 41.25 -4.80
N SER A 8 15.48 40.00 -4.43
CA SER A 8 15.79 38.95 -5.41
C SER A 8 14.56 38.66 -6.28
N LEU A 9 14.77 38.58 -7.60
CA LEU A 9 13.77 38.19 -8.60
C LEU A 9 13.90 36.72 -9.02
N GLN A 10 14.67 35.93 -8.27
CA GLN A 10 14.87 34.53 -8.58
C GLN A 10 13.62 33.71 -8.23
N PRO A 11 13.22 32.75 -9.08
CA PRO A 11 12.16 31.80 -8.76
C PRO A 11 12.46 31.05 -7.47
N LYS A 12 11.41 30.67 -6.74
CA LYS A 12 11.56 29.82 -5.55
C LYS A 12 12.08 28.45 -5.97
N MET A 13 13.08 27.97 -5.26
CA MET A 13 13.72 26.67 -5.51
C MET A 13 12.75 25.49 -5.27
N ALA A 14 11.85 25.62 -4.29
CA ALA A 14 10.77 24.69 -4.04
C ALA A 14 9.43 25.43 -4.15
N ASP A 15 8.50 24.88 -4.92
CA ASP A 15 7.13 25.39 -5.06
C ASP A 15 6.16 24.28 -4.64
N GLN A 16 5.08 24.60 -3.96
CA GLN A 16 4.09 23.59 -3.59
C GLN A 16 3.38 22.98 -4.80
N GLN A 17 3.46 23.62 -5.97
CA GLN A 17 2.88 23.11 -7.22
C GLN A 17 3.61 21.87 -7.79
N TRP A 18 4.87 21.65 -7.42
CA TRP A 18 5.69 20.50 -7.87
C TRP A 18 6.43 19.78 -6.73
N PHE A 19 6.52 20.40 -5.55
CA PHE A 19 6.93 19.79 -4.29
C PHE A 19 5.67 19.62 -3.45
N HIS A 20 5.03 18.47 -3.59
CA HIS A 20 4.00 18.06 -2.66
C HIS A 20 4.71 17.61 -1.39
N ILE A 21 4.83 18.53 -0.43
CA ILE A 21 5.09 18.16 0.97
C ILE A 21 3.91 17.26 1.35
N ASP A 22 4.20 16.11 1.96
CA ASP A 22 3.16 15.16 2.35
C ASP A 22 2.06 15.88 3.10
N LYS A 23 0.84 15.66 2.63
CA LYS A 23 -0.33 16.22 3.29
C LYS A 23 -0.46 15.47 4.61
N PRO A 24 -0.79 16.15 5.72
CA PRO A 24 -1.21 15.45 6.91
C PRO A 24 -2.36 14.51 6.52
N CYS A 25 -2.11 13.22 6.64
CA CYS A 25 -3.06 12.14 6.37
C CYS A 25 -3.31 11.41 7.69
N ASP A 26 -4.50 10.83 7.82
CA ASP A 26 -4.83 9.95 8.93
C ASP A 26 -4.40 8.52 8.58
N GLU A 27 -3.21 8.16 9.03
CA GLU A 27 -2.58 6.87 8.73
C GLU A 27 -3.38 5.70 9.31
N GLU A 28 -4.03 5.89 10.47
CA GLU A 28 -4.85 4.87 11.12
C GLU A 28 -6.08 4.54 10.27
N SER A 29 -6.75 5.56 9.73
CA SER A 29 -7.90 5.37 8.84
C SER A 29 -7.52 4.66 7.54
N GLU A 30 -6.36 4.97 6.96
CA GLU A 30 -5.89 4.34 5.72
C GLU A 30 -5.56 2.86 5.98
N LEU A 31 -4.85 2.59 7.07
CA LEU A 31 -4.49 1.23 7.48
C LEU A 31 -5.74 0.39 7.78
N THR A 32 -6.69 0.93 8.55
CA THR A 32 -7.96 0.25 8.84
C THR A 32 -8.74 -0.09 7.56
N GLN A 33 -8.73 0.81 6.56
CA GLN A 33 -9.38 0.53 5.29
C GLN A 33 -8.72 -0.63 4.55
N LEU A 34 -7.39 -0.65 4.49
CA LEU A 34 -6.61 -1.70 3.83
C LEU A 34 -6.83 -3.06 4.49
N GLU A 35 -6.80 -3.13 5.81
CA GLU A 35 -7.06 -4.35 6.58
C GLU A 35 -8.48 -4.88 6.32
N LYS A 36 -9.47 -3.99 6.29
CA LYS A 36 -10.85 -4.36 5.98
C LYS A 36 -11.00 -4.91 4.56
N GLU A 37 -10.36 -4.27 3.57
CA GLU A 37 -10.37 -4.75 2.19
C GLU A 37 -9.74 -6.14 2.09
N HIS A 38 -8.63 -6.37 2.80
CA HIS A 38 -7.98 -7.66 2.88
C HIS A 38 -8.88 -8.72 3.52
N GLN A 39 -9.51 -8.41 4.66
CA GLN A 39 -10.43 -9.33 5.33
C GLN A 39 -11.62 -9.71 4.42
N ASN A 40 -12.17 -8.74 3.69
CA ASN A 40 -13.24 -9.00 2.73
C ASN A 40 -12.77 -9.93 1.60
N ALA A 41 -11.54 -9.78 1.13
CA ALA A 41 -10.96 -10.65 0.11
C ALA A 41 -10.84 -12.09 0.63
N LEU A 42 -10.33 -12.28 1.84
CA LEU A 42 -10.23 -13.61 2.48
C LEU A 42 -11.61 -14.25 2.64
N THR A 43 -12.60 -13.51 3.15
CA THR A 43 -13.98 -13.99 3.29
C THR A 43 -14.56 -14.37 1.93
N SER A 44 -14.35 -13.55 0.89
CA SER A 44 -14.83 -13.84 -0.46
C SER A 44 -14.20 -15.09 -1.06
N ILE A 45 -12.93 -15.39 -0.73
CA ILE A 45 -12.26 -16.60 -1.18
C ILE A 45 -12.80 -17.82 -0.44
N SER A 46 -12.95 -17.71 0.88
CA SER A 46 -13.46 -18.79 1.74
C SER A 46 -14.89 -19.18 1.36
N GLN A 47 -15.76 -18.20 1.16
CA GLN A 47 -17.18 -18.41 0.84
C GLN A 47 -17.42 -18.59 -0.66
N LYS A 48 -16.35 -18.68 -1.47
CA LYS A 48 -16.51 -18.78 -2.91
C LYS A 48 -17.17 -20.09 -3.27
N HIS A 49 -18.40 -20.02 -3.79
CA HIS A 49 -19.18 -21.19 -4.22
C HIS A 49 -19.55 -22.15 -3.08
N SER A 50 -19.59 -21.68 -1.84
CA SER A 50 -20.04 -22.49 -0.70
C SER A 50 -21.52 -22.92 -0.82
N ASP A 51 -22.29 -22.22 -1.64
CA ASP A 51 -23.70 -22.48 -1.96
C ASP A 51 -23.88 -23.55 -3.06
N LEU A 52 -22.81 -24.04 -3.68
CA LEU A 52 -22.92 -25.06 -4.73
C LEU A 52 -23.07 -26.46 -4.14
N ILE A 53 -24.15 -27.14 -4.52
CA ILE A 53 -24.36 -28.54 -4.13
C ILE A 53 -23.43 -29.44 -4.97
N PRO A 54 -22.62 -30.32 -4.35
CA PRO A 54 -21.77 -31.25 -5.08
C PRO A 54 -22.56 -32.18 -5.99
N ILE A 55 -21.95 -32.56 -7.12
CA ILE A 55 -22.56 -33.51 -8.07
C ILE A 55 -22.80 -34.83 -7.34
N GLY A 56 -24.06 -35.29 -7.31
CA GLY A 56 -24.45 -36.55 -6.69
C GLY A 56 -25.03 -36.40 -5.28
N LYS A 57 -24.94 -35.22 -4.64
CA LYS A 57 -25.74 -34.88 -3.46
C LYS A 57 -27.05 -34.21 -3.90
N THR A 58 -28.17 -34.57 -3.27
CA THR A 58 -29.45 -33.87 -3.52
C THR A 58 -29.68 -32.81 -2.46
N ALA A 59 -30.36 -31.71 -2.80
CA ALA A 59 -30.64 -30.60 -1.89
C ALA A 59 -31.38 -31.00 -0.59
N ALA A 60 -31.99 -32.20 -0.57
CA ALA A 60 -32.67 -32.75 0.60
C ALA A 60 -31.72 -33.26 1.70
N GLU A 61 -30.46 -33.59 1.38
CA GLU A 61 -29.48 -34.09 2.37
C GLU A 61 -28.72 -32.98 3.10
N LEU A 62 -28.82 -31.72 2.65
CA LEU A 62 -28.12 -30.58 3.27
C LEU A 62 -28.88 -29.97 4.45
N GLN A 63 -30.19 -30.24 4.57
CA GLN A 63 -30.99 -29.78 5.71
C GLN A 63 -30.67 -30.53 7.01
N ASP A 64 -29.98 -31.67 6.94
CA ASP A 64 -29.66 -32.50 8.10
C ASP A 64 -28.26 -32.21 8.71
N GLU A 65 -27.40 -31.43 8.03
CA GLU A 65 -26.04 -31.11 8.51
C GLU A 65 -25.94 -29.75 9.25
N ASP A 66 -27.00 -28.92 9.24
CA ASP A 66 -27.03 -27.58 9.89
C ASP A 66 -27.32 -27.60 11.41
N GLU A 67 -27.44 -28.78 12.05
CA GLU A 67 -27.82 -28.91 13.47
C GLU A 67 -26.66 -29.18 14.46
N GLU A 68 -25.41 -29.32 14.02
CA GLU A 68 -24.29 -29.64 14.92
C GLU A 68 -23.03 -28.83 14.55
N ASP A 69 -22.79 -27.70 15.22
CA ASP A 69 -21.51 -27.38 15.90
C ASP A 69 -21.59 -26.01 16.61
N ASP A 70 -22.05 -26.01 17.87
CA ASP A 70 -21.88 -24.91 18.83
C ASP A 70 -20.94 -25.42 19.92
N ASP A 71 -19.69 -25.71 19.54
CA ASP A 71 -18.61 -26.03 20.48
C ASP A 71 -17.82 -24.74 20.76
N ASP A 72 -18.22 -24.10 21.85
CA ASP A 72 -17.59 -22.94 22.50
C ASP A 72 -16.20 -23.37 23.02
N ASP A 73 -15.20 -23.44 22.14
CA ASP A 73 -13.81 -23.71 22.51
C ASP A 73 -13.13 -22.44 23.02
N ASP A 74 -13.45 -22.09 24.26
CA ASP A 74 -12.75 -21.10 25.09
C ASP A 74 -11.36 -21.66 25.45
N ASN A 75 -10.47 -21.72 24.45
CA ASN A 75 -9.07 -22.09 24.65
C ASN A 75 -8.27 -20.84 25.04
N ASP A 76 -8.33 -20.49 26.32
CA ASP A 76 -7.46 -19.54 27.00
C ASP A 76 -6.05 -20.17 27.16
N ASP A 77 -5.31 -20.28 26.06
CA ASP A 77 -3.92 -20.76 26.04
C ASP A 77 -2.94 -19.60 26.27
N ASP A 78 -2.84 -19.20 27.54
CA ASP A 78 -1.79 -18.34 28.08
C ASP A 78 -0.44 -19.09 28.12
N GLU A 79 0.18 -19.29 26.96
CA GLU A 79 1.58 -19.71 26.87
C GLU A 79 2.46 -18.49 26.55
N SER A 80 2.80 -17.79 27.63
CA SER A 80 3.91 -16.86 27.75
C SER A 80 5.24 -17.55 27.42
N ASP A 81 5.63 -17.63 26.15
CA ASP A 81 7.00 -17.99 25.78
C ASP A 81 7.90 -16.74 25.65
N SER A 82 8.62 -16.49 26.74
CA SER A 82 9.63 -15.45 26.86
C SER A 82 10.94 -15.97 26.28
N ASN A 83 11.11 -15.86 24.97
CA ASN A 83 12.42 -16.01 24.34
C ASN A 83 13.11 -14.64 24.28
N GLU A 84 13.82 -14.32 25.37
CA GLU A 84 14.89 -13.30 25.39
C GLU A 84 16.11 -13.81 24.61
N ASP A 85 16.69 -12.91 23.81
CA ASP A 85 17.99 -12.98 23.12
C ASP A 85 18.18 -14.06 22.06
N GLU A 86 18.17 -13.63 20.79
CA GLU A 86 19.34 -13.78 19.93
C GLU A 86 19.30 -12.63 18.89
N ASP A 87 20.18 -11.63 19.11
CA ASP A 87 20.57 -10.61 18.14
C ASP A 87 21.11 -11.30 16.87
N ASP A 88 20.22 -11.68 15.96
CA ASP A 88 20.61 -11.95 14.58
C ASP A 88 20.67 -10.60 13.85
N GLU A 89 21.89 -10.08 13.73
CA GLU A 89 22.25 -8.99 12.83
C GLU A 89 21.74 -9.33 11.41
N LEU A 90 20.53 -8.88 11.08
CA LEU A 90 19.99 -8.96 9.73
C LEU A 90 20.91 -8.16 8.81
N ASP A 91 21.73 -8.88 8.05
CA ASP A 91 22.57 -8.35 6.99
C ASP A 91 21.69 -7.56 6.00
N ALA A 92 21.80 -6.23 6.04
CA ALA A 92 20.97 -5.30 5.26
C ALA A 92 21.13 -5.47 3.74
N ASP A 93 22.05 -6.33 3.30
CA ASP A 93 22.34 -6.62 1.90
C ASP A 93 21.46 -7.75 1.29
N ASP A 94 20.66 -8.50 2.07
CA ASP A 94 19.70 -9.51 1.54
C ASP A 94 18.23 -9.03 1.54
N MET A 95 18.03 -7.72 1.51
CA MET A 95 16.72 -7.13 1.19
C MET A 95 16.47 -7.17 -0.33
N ASN A 96 16.54 -8.35 -0.94
CA ASN A 96 15.97 -8.56 -2.26
C ASN A 96 14.44 -8.64 -2.13
N TYR A 97 13.83 -7.49 -1.81
CA TYR A 97 12.39 -7.32 -1.97
C TYR A 97 12.06 -7.65 -3.42
N ASP A 98 11.32 -8.74 -3.58
CA ASP A 98 10.86 -9.31 -4.83
C ASP A 98 10.48 -8.18 -5.81
N GLN A 99 11.42 -7.89 -6.72
CA GLN A 99 11.39 -6.72 -7.59
C GLN A 99 10.22 -6.77 -8.60
N ASP A 100 9.50 -7.90 -8.62
CA ASP A 100 8.35 -8.20 -9.45
C ASP A 100 7.05 -8.39 -8.65
N SER A 101 7.01 -8.06 -7.34
CA SER A 101 5.75 -8.00 -6.61
C SER A 101 4.84 -6.93 -7.23
N PRO A 102 3.55 -7.23 -7.51
CA PRO A 102 2.67 -6.34 -8.27
C PRO A 102 2.51 -4.94 -7.64
N VAL A 103 2.73 -4.82 -6.32
CA VAL A 103 2.73 -3.54 -5.59
C VAL A 103 3.99 -2.71 -5.89
N SER A 104 5.15 -3.34 -6.04
CA SER A 104 6.43 -2.69 -6.34
C SER A 104 6.53 -2.27 -7.82
N VAL A 105 5.96 -3.06 -8.73
CA VAL A 105 5.90 -2.74 -10.17
C VAL A 105 4.95 -1.58 -10.45
N ALA A 106 3.81 -1.52 -9.76
CA ALA A 106 2.84 -0.43 -9.89
C ALA A 106 3.41 0.91 -9.42
N THR A 107 4.10 0.93 -8.29
CA THR A 107 4.73 2.14 -7.73
C THR A 107 5.89 2.63 -8.58
N ARG A 108 6.76 1.74 -9.07
CA ARG A 108 7.82 2.09 -10.03
C ARG A 108 7.26 2.69 -11.33
N SER A 109 6.22 2.08 -11.90
CA SER A 109 5.57 2.57 -13.13
C SER A 109 4.97 3.97 -12.93
N LEU A 110 4.32 4.22 -11.79
CA LEU A 110 3.79 5.55 -11.44
C LEU A 110 4.89 6.60 -11.26
N ILE A 111 6.02 6.23 -10.64
CA ILE A 111 7.17 7.13 -10.43
C ILE A 111 7.85 7.44 -11.77
N GLU A 112 8.09 6.44 -12.63
CA GLU A 112 8.68 6.63 -13.96
C GLU A 112 7.80 7.48 -14.88
N VAL A 113 6.48 7.27 -14.87
CA VAL A 113 5.52 8.07 -15.64
C VAL A 113 5.51 9.52 -15.15
N ARG A 114 5.56 9.75 -13.83
CA ARG A 114 5.62 11.10 -13.24
C ARG A 114 6.94 11.80 -13.56
N LEU A 115 8.07 11.10 -13.48
CA LEU A 115 9.38 11.62 -13.86
C LEU A 115 9.44 11.95 -15.36
N CYS A 116 8.91 11.09 -16.23
CA CYS A 116 8.83 11.36 -17.66
C CYS A 116 7.97 12.60 -17.95
N PHE A 117 6.80 12.74 -17.32
CA PHE A 117 5.94 13.89 -17.52
C PHE A 117 6.57 15.20 -17.02
N SER A 118 7.27 15.13 -15.88
CA SER A 118 8.05 16.25 -15.32
C SER A 118 9.20 16.65 -16.25
N ALA A 119 9.97 15.68 -16.74
CA ALA A 119 11.06 15.90 -17.69
C ALA A 119 10.56 16.49 -19.00
N GLN A 120 9.44 16.00 -19.55
CA GLN A 120 8.81 16.54 -20.75
C GLN A 120 8.40 18.01 -20.57
N LYS A 121 7.88 18.36 -19.38
CA LYS A 121 7.43 19.72 -19.05
C LYS A 121 8.61 20.68 -18.87
N LEU A 122 9.68 20.25 -18.21
CA LEU A 122 10.94 21.01 -18.11
C LEU A 122 11.59 21.20 -19.49
N CYS A 123 11.63 20.16 -20.33
CA CYS A 123 12.15 20.25 -21.69
C CYS A 123 11.34 21.24 -22.55
N THR A 124 10.02 21.28 -22.36
CA THR A 124 9.14 22.22 -23.07
C THR A 124 9.32 23.65 -22.56
N LEU A 125 9.49 23.85 -21.25
CA LEU A 125 9.79 25.16 -20.66
C LEU A 125 11.13 25.71 -21.15
N LEU A 126 12.17 24.87 -21.20
CA LEU A 126 13.50 25.25 -21.69
C LEU A 126 13.48 25.60 -23.18
N LYS A 127 12.70 24.88 -24.00
CA LYS A 127 12.53 25.18 -25.43
C LYS A 127 11.78 26.49 -25.70
N ASN A 128 10.90 26.91 -24.80
CA ASN A 128 10.13 28.16 -24.93
C ASN A 128 10.81 29.39 -24.31
N CYS A 129 11.87 29.20 -23.51
CA CYS A 129 12.64 30.28 -22.88
C CYS A 129 13.92 30.67 -23.64
N MET A 130 14.21 30.05 -24.78
CA MET A 130 15.33 30.40 -25.64
C MET A 130 14.82 31.26 -26.81
N PRO A 131 14.97 32.60 -26.77
CA PRO A 131 14.73 33.42 -27.96
C PRO A 131 15.80 33.09 -29.01
N ILE A 132 15.37 32.96 -30.26
CA ILE A 132 16.26 33.05 -31.44
C ILE A 132 16.86 34.46 -31.49
#